data_AF-A0A1X7VF87-F1
#
_entry.id   AF-A0A1X7VF87-F1
#
_cell.length_a   1.000
_cell.length_b   1.000
_cell.length_c   1.000
_cell.angle_alpha   90.00
_cell.angle_beta   90.00
_cell.angle_gamma   90.00
#
_symmetry.space_group_name_H-M   'P 1'
#
loop_
_entity.id
_entity.type
_entity.pdbx_description
1 polymer ?
#
loop_
_entity_poly.entity_id
_entity_poly.type
_entity_poly.pdbx_seq_one_letter_code
_entity_poly.pdbx_strand_id
1 'polypeptide(L)'
;MLRPFSGKYVPDKKRIFNYRLSRARRIIENTFGIMVTKFRIFFRPIIAKPEKIVRVTQAACALHPYLKISEAQSPPSSGWYCLPGYIDLEDRHGNVTLGDWRQLDLIESGLCDVNHIGGNRFSKNAG
;
A
#
# COMPACT_ATOMS: atom_id res chain seq x y z
N MET A 1 -9.45 10.56 -6.75
CA MET A 1 -8.58 10.44 -5.56
C MET A 1 -8.53 11.79 -4.84
N LEU A 2 -8.59 11.84 -3.51
CA LEU A 2 -8.46 13.10 -2.76
C LEU A 2 -7.04 13.67 -2.94
N ARG A 3 -6.90 14.99 -3.03
CA ARG A 3 -5.61 15.64 -3.27
C ARG A 3 -5.07 16.28 -1.99
N PRO A 4 -3.80 16.06 -1.61
CA PRO A 4 -3.21 16.79 -0.50
C PRO A 4 -3.14 18.29 -0.82
N PHE A 5 -3.27 19.13 0.22
CA PHE A 5 -3.05 20.56 0.10
C PHE A 5 -1.55 20.83 -0.09
N SER A 6 -1.22 21.62 -1.13
CA SER A 6 0.14 22.03 -1.47
C SER A 6 0.54 23.34 -0.77
N GLY A 7 1.84 23.51 -0.51
CA GLY A 7 2.42 24.73 0.07
C GLY A 7 3.36 24.42 1.24
N LYS A 8 4.38 25.27 1.46
CA LYS A 8 5.33 25.10 2.58
C LYS A 8 4.71 25.45 3.95
N TYR A 9 3.78 26.42 3.95
CA TYR A 9 3.04 26.84 5.14
C TYR A 9 1.58 26.41 5.01
N VAL A 10 1.27 25.27 5.62
CA VAL A 10 -0.07 24.68 5.59
C VAL A 10 -0.73 24.93 6.95
N PRO A 11 -1.83 25.70 7.02
CA PRO A 11 -2.59 25.89 8.26
C PRO A 11 -2.94 24.56 8.93
N ASP A 12 -3.02 24.55 10.26
CA ASP A 12 -3.14 23.31 11.05
C ASP A 12 -4.23 22.36 10.56
N LYS A 13 -5.41 22.89 10.21
CA LYS A 13 -6.52 22.08 9.67
C LYS A 13 -6.14 21.33 8.39
N LYS A 14 -5.42 22.00 7.47
CA LYS A 14 -4.95 21.39 6.22
C LYS A 14 -3.79 20.42 6.47
N ARG A 15 -2.93 20.69 7.48
CA ARG A 15 -1.86 19.76 7.90
C ARG A 15 -2.44 18.47 8.46
N ILE A 16 -3.45 18.57 9.33
CA ILE A 16 -4.19 17.42 9.89
C ILE A 16 -4.86 16.62 8.78
N PHE A 17 -5.48 17.30 7.80
CA PHE A 17 -6.06 16.62 6.64
C PHE A 17 -5.01 15.85 5.84
N ASN A 18 -3.89 16.50 5.48
CA ASN A 18 -2.80 15.86 4.74
C ASN A 18 -2.25 14.64 5.49
N TYR A 19 -2.03 14.77 6.80
CA TYR A 19 -1.58 13.67 7.65
C TYR A 19 -2.55 12.48 7.62
N ARG A 20 -3.85 12.72 7.85
CA ARG A 20 -4.89 11.67 7.81
C ARG A 20 -4.96 11.01 6.44
N LEU A 21 -4.87 11.80 5.37
CA LEU A 21 -4.88 11.32 4.01
C LEU A 21 -3.65 10.44 3.71
N SER A 22 -2.45 10.86 4.11
CA SER A 22 -1.23 10.05 3.97
C SER A 22 -1.29 8.77 4.77
N ARG A 23 -1.81 8.81 6.01
CA ARG A 23 -1.99 7.62 6.85
C ARG A 23 -2.98 6.63 6.22
N ALA A 24 -4.09 7.11 5.68
CA ALA A 24 -5.06 6.26 4.96
C ALA A 24 -4.43 5.61 3.73
N ARG A 25 -3.65 6.36 2.93
CA ARG A 25 -2.91 5.80 1.78
C ARG A 25 -1.93 4.72 2.21
N ARG A 26 -1.15 4.97 3.26
CA ARG A 26 -0.15 4.00 3.76
C ARG A 26 -0.78 2.68 4.20
N ILE A 27 -1.95 2.73 4.84
CA ILE A 27 -2.70 1.51 5.20
C ILE A 27 -3.07 0.71 3.94
N ILE A 28 -3.55 1.40 2.90
CA ILE A 28 -3.92 0.77 1.63
C ILE A 28 -2.69 0.19 0.93
N GLU A 29 -1.61 0.97 0.81
CA GLU A 29 -0.33 0.56 0.22
C GLU A 29 0.26 -0.66 0.94
N ASN A 30 0.35 -0.63 2.27
CA ASN A 30 0.78 -1.78 3.08
C ASN A 30 -0.05 -3.02 2.78
N THR A 31 -1.38 -2.88 2.71
CA THR A 31 -2.28 -4.02 2.47
C THR A 31 -2.03 -4.63 1.09
N PHE A 32 -1.97 -3.81 0.04
CA PHE A 32 -1.72 -4.29 -1.32
C PHE A 32 -0.30 -4.82 -1.49
N GLY A 33 0.70 -4.19 -0.88
CA GLY A 33 2.08 -4.65 -0.88
C GLY A 33 2.22 -6.06 -0.32
N ILE A 34 1.63 -6.32 0.85
CA ILE A 34 1.61 -7.66 1.44
C ILE A 34 0.86 -8.65 0.53
N MET A 35 -0.31 -8.26 0.01
CA MET A 35 -1.07 -9.14 -0.89
C MET A 35 -0.28 -9.49 -2.14
N VAL A 36 0.43 -8.53 -2.75
CA VAL A 36 1.29 -8.77 -3.92
C VAL A 36 2.38 -9.76 -3.58
N THR A 37 3.12 -9.56 -2.49
CA THR A 37 4.21 -10.48 -2.14
C THR A 37 3.72 -11.88 -1.79
N LYS A 38 2.61 -11.99 -1.07
CA LYS A 38 2.14 -13.29 -0.55
C LYS A 38 1.31 -14.06 -1.58
N PHE A 39 0.56 -13.36 -2.41
CA PHE A 39 -0.23 -13.97 -3.48
C PHE A 39 0.41 -13.64 -4.83
N ARG A 40 1.27 -14.55 -5.31
CA ARG A 40 2.00 -14.44 -6.59
C ARG A 40 1.10 -14.14 -7.80
N ILE A 41 -0.21 -14.41 -7.71
CA ILE A 41 -1.19 -14.05 -8.74
C ILE A 41 -1.26 -12.55 -9.02
N PHE A 42 -0.97 -11.69 -8.03
CA PHE A 42 -0.95 -10.24 -8.22
C PHE A 42 0.39 -9.69 -8.71
N PHE A 43 1.43 -10.53 -8.80
CA PHE A 43 2.76 -10.12 -9.27
C PHE A 43 2.80 -9.85 -10.77
N ARG A 44 1.97 -10.56 -11.55
CA ARG A 44 1.94 -10.45 -13.01
C ARG A 44 0.59 -9.93 -13.49
N PRO A 45 0.52 -9.31 -14.69
CA PRO A 45 -0.74 -8.97 -15.32
C PRO A 45 -1.66 -10.19 -15.36
N ILE A 46 -2.86 -10.06 -14.80
CA ILE A 46 -3.80 -11.18 -14.69
C ILE A 46 -4.63 -11.25 -15.97
N ILE A 47 -4.39 -12.29 -16.78
CA ILE A 47 -5.16 -12.55 -17.99
C ILE A 47 -6.40 -13.37 -17.61
N ALA A 48 -7.46 -12.68 -17.21
CA ALA A 48 -8.76 -13.29 -16.94
C ALA A 48 -9.90 -12.29 -17.11
N LYS A 49 -11.13 -12.80 -17.20
CA LYS A 49 -12.33 -11.95 -17.23
C LYS A 49 -12.51 -11.19 -15.89
N PRO A 50 -13.06 -9.97 -15.91
CA PRO A 50 -13.25 -9.16 -14.70
C PRO A 50 -13.96 -9.89 -13.56
N GLU A 51 -14.97 -10.72 -13.86
CA GLU A 51 -15.72 -11.46 -12.85
C GLU A 51 -14.86 -12.52 -12.14
N LYS A 52 -13.83 -13.04 -12.83
CA LYS A 52 -12.86 -13.96 -12.23
C LYS A 52 -11.89 -13.20 -11.33
N ILE A 53 -11.44 -12.02 -11.76
CA ILE A 53 -10.57 -11.16 -10.96
C ILE A 53 -11.25 -10.75 -9.66
N VAL A 54 -12.52 -10.32 -9.72
CA VAL A 54 -13.29 -9.97 -8.51
C VAL A 54 -13.31 -11.12 -7.50
N ARG A 55 -13.56 -12.35 -7.96
CA ARG A 55 -13.55 -13.53 -7.10
C ARG A 55 -12.17 -13.84 -6.52
N VAL A 56 -11.11 -13.70 -7.31
CA VAL A 56 -9.71 -13.88 -6.86
C VAL A 56 -9.37 -12.85 -5.78
N THR A 57 -9.70 -11.58 -6.01
CA THR A 57 -9.48 -10.50 -5.03
C THR A 57 -10.26 -10.75 -3.74
N GLN A 58 -11.54 -11.12 -3.84
CA GLN A 58 -12.35 -11.47 -2.66
C GLN A 58 -11.77 -12.66 -1.89
N ALA A 59 -11.32 -13.70 -2.59
CA ALA A 59 -10.65 -14.84 -1.96
C ALA A 59 -9.37 -14.40 -1.24
N ALA A 60 -8.52 -13.58 -1.86
CA ALA A 60 -7.32 -13.05 -1.23
C ALA A 60 -7.65 -12.22 0.03
N CYS A 61 -8.68 -11.37 -0.03
CA CYS A 61 -9.14 -10.59 1.13
C CYS A 61 -9.68 -11.46 2.27
N ALA A 62 -10.32 -12.60 1.97
CA ALA A 62 -10.79 -13.54 2.98
C ALA A 62 -9.65 -14.40 3.55
N LEU A 63 -8.70 -14.80 2.72
CA LEU A 63 -7.54 -15.61 3.09
C LEU A 63 -6.52 -14.83 3.92
N HIS A 64 -6.30 -13.55 3.62
CA HIS A 64 -5.25 -12.74 4.27
C HIS A 64 -5.40 -12.68 5.81
N PRO A 65 -6.57 -12.34 6.38
CA PRO A 65 -6.77 -12.35 7.83
C PRO A 65 -6.63 -13.75 8.44
N TYR A 66 -7.13 -14.77 7.73
CA TYR A 66 -7.04 -16.16 8.18
C TYR A 66 -5.57 -16.62 8.31
N LEU A 67 -4.76 -16.36 7.29
CA LEU A 67 -3.33 -16.72 7.27
C LEU A 67 -2.55 -16.02 8.39
N LYS A 68 -2.87 -14.75 8.65
CA LYS A 68 -2.27 -13.98 9.76
C LYS A 68 -2.62 -14.57 11.13
N ILE A 69 -3.85 -15.03 11.33
CA ILE A 69 -4.29 -15.65 12.59
C ILE A 69 -3.66 -17.02 12.76
N SER A 70 -3.64 -17.86 11.72
CA SER A 70 -3.03 -19.19 11.77
C SER A 70 -1.53 -19.12 12.03
N GLU A 71 -0.86 -18.10 11.51
CA GLU A 71 0.55 -17.83 11.77
C GLU A 71 0.80 -17.47 13.23
N ALA A 72 -0.01 -16.60 13.84
CA ALA A 72 0.14 -16.20 15.23
C ALA A 72 0.01 -17.38 16.22
N GLN A 73 -0.58 -18.48 15.77
CA GLN A 73 -0.75 -19.73 16.54
C GLN A 73 0.36 -20.76 16.25
N SER A 74 1.23 -20.50 15.27
CA SER A 74 2.32 -21.39 14.85
C SER A 74 3.66 -21.02 15.50
N PRO A 75 4.53 -21.99 15.81
CA PRO A 75 5.84 -21.70 16.39
C PRO A 75 6.76 -20.93 15.41
N PRO A 76 7.76 -20.17 15.92
CA PRO A 76 8.64 -19.30 15.13
C PRO A 76 9.46 -19.98 14.00
N SER A 77 9.48 -21.31 13.96
CA SER A 77 10.23 -22.11 12.99
C SER A 77 9.55 -22.24 11.62
N SER A 78 8.27 -21.87 11.51
CA SER A 78 7.52 -21.88 10.25
C SER A 78 7.53 -20.49 9.65
N GLY A 79 8.20 -20.31 8.50
CA GLY A 79 8.41 -19.01 7.86
C GLY A 79 7.18 -18.10 7.91
N TRP A 80 7.33 -16.98 8.62
CA TRP A 80 6.25 -16.06 8.95
C TRP A 80 5.61 -15.41 7.70
N TYR A 81 4.28 -15.50 7.62
CA TYR A 81 3.42 -14.75 6.72
C TYR A 81 3.64 -13.22 6.84
N CYS A 82 3.85 -12.66 8.03
CA CYS A 82 4.21 -11.23 8.20
C CYS A 82 5.23 -11.03 9.34
N LEU A 83 6.54 -10.99 9.01
CA LEU A 83 7.58 -10.73 10.01
C LEU A 83 7.45 -9.32 10.64
N PRO A 84 7.92 -9.13 11.88
CA PRO A 84 8.16 -7.79 12.41
C PRO A 84 9.09 -7.00 11.48
N GLY A 85 8.73 -5.75 11.17
CA GLY A 85 9.46 -4.93 10.18
C GLY A 85 8.94 -5.07 8.74
N TYR A 86 8.04 -6.02 8.49
CA TYR A 86 7.53 -6.24 7.14
C TYR A 86 6.61 -5.11 6.66
N ILE A 87 5.88 -4.44 7.55
CA ILE A 87 4.92 -3.35 7.26
C ILE A 87 5.47 -1.98 7.66
N ASP A 88 4.99 -0.90 7.02
CA ASP A 88 5.38 0.45 7.45
C ASP A 88 4.91 0.71 8.88
N LEU A 89 5.80 1.26 9.71
CA LEU A 89 5.54 1.62 11.11
C LEU A 89 5.61 3.12 11.28
N GLU A 90 4.68 3.69 12.04
CA GLU A 90 4.68 5.11 12.42
C GLU A 90 4.96 5.23 13.91
N ASP A 91 5.96 6.04 14.28
CA ASP A 91 6.29 6.31 15.67
C ASP A 91 5.36 7.36 16.30
N ARG A 92 5.53 7.63 17.60
CA ARG A 92 4.73 8.64 18.33
C ARG A 92 4.98 10.08 17.86
N HIS A 93 6.06 10.31 17.12
CA HIS A 93 6.44 11.60 16.57
C HIS A 93 5.94 11.78 15.12
N GLY A 94 5.31 10.77 14.54
CA GLY A 94 4.82 10.78 13.16
C GLY A 94 5.89 10.42 12.12
N ASN A 95 7.07 9.99 12.53
CA ASN A 95 8.09 9.48 11.62
C ASN A 95 7.71 8.07 11.16
N VAL A 96 8.03 7.76 9.90
CA VAL A 96 7.62 6.51 9.25
C VAL A 96 8.86 5.69 8.93
N THR A 97 8.92 4.49 9.48
CA THR A 97 9.86 3.45 9.06
C THR A 97 9.20 2.61 7.97
N LEU A 98 9.84 2.49 6.82
CA LEU A 98 9.33 1.73 5.68
C LEU A 98 9.46 0.23 5.95
N GLY A 99 8.44 -0.53 5.58
CA GLY A 99 8.42 -1.99 5.75
C GLY A 99 9.17 -2.73 4.64
N ASP A 100 9.66 -3.93 4.96
CA ASP A 100 10.43 -4.78 4.02
C ASP A 100 9.67 -5.11 2.74
N TRP A 101 8.33 -5.10 2.75
CA TRP A 101 7.54 -5.35 1.54
C TRP A 101 7.86 -4.35 0.42
N ARG A 102 8.33 -3.14 0.76
CA ARG A 102 8.74 -2.10 -0.20
C ARG A 102 10.08 -2.37 -0.88
N GLN A 103 10.92 -3.26 -0.34
CA GLN A 103 12.25 -3.59 -0.87
C GLN A 103 12.27 -4.79 -1.81
N LEU A 104 11.13 -5.44 -2.04
CA LEU A 104 11.05 -6.51 -3.03
C LEU A 104 11.20 -5.92 -4.43
N ASP A 105 12.40 -6.05 -4.99
CA ASP A 105 12.74 -5.62 -6.33
C ASP A 105 11.73 -6.20 -7.34
N LEU A 106 10.95 -5.28 -7.91
CA LEU A 106 9.91 -5.48 -8.90
C LEU A 106 10.55 -5.82 -10.27
N ILE A 107 11.18 -6.99 -10.39
CA ILE A 107 11.72 -7.45 -11.69
C ILE A 107 10.58 -7.80 -12.67
N GLU A 108 9.36 -8.06 -12.16
CA GLU A 108 8.13 -8.21 -12.95
C GLU A 108 6.95 -7.73 -12.11
N SER A 109 6.32 -6.59 -12.41
CA SER A 109 5.14 -6.14 -11.64
C SER A 109 3.94 -5.79 -12.51
N GLY A 110 2.80 -6.42 -12.19
CA GLY A 110 1.47 -6.07 -12.71
C GLY A 110 0.76 -4.98 -11.91
N LEU A 111 1.21 -4.71 -10.68
CA LEU A 111 0.77 -3.60 -9.83
C LEU A 111 2.00 -2.78 -9.42
N CYS A 112 2.30 -1.73 -10.18
CA CYS A 112 3.42 -0.84 -9.90
C CYS A 112 3.06 0.17 -8.81
N ASP A 113 4.06 0.65 -8.07
CA ASP A 113 3.89 1.77 -7.15
C ASP A 113 3.38 3.00 -7.91
N VAL A 114 2.32 3.63 -7.41
CA VAL A 114 1.78 4.84 -8.03
C VAL A 114 2.67 5.99 -7.58
N ASN A 115 3.82 6.12 -8.24
CA ASN A 115 4.68 7.28 -8.08
C ASN A 115 3.86 8.56 -8.27
N HIS A 116 4.21 9.58 -7.50
CA HIS A 116 3.60 10.91 -7.50
C HIS A 116 3.20 11.35 -8.91
N ILE A 117 1.91 11.21 -9.24
CA ILE A 117 1.34 11.73 -10.47
C ILE A 117 1.45 13.24 -10.37
N GLY A 118 2.50 13.78 -10.99
CA GLY A 118 2.83 15.18 -11.01
C GLY A 118 1.61 16.01 -11.31
N GLY A 119 1.46 17.12 -10.58
CA GLY A 119 0.41 18.07 -10.88
C GLY A 119 0.56 18.56 -12.31
N ASN A 120 -0.44 18.31 -13.15
CA ASN A 120 -0.63 19.01 -14.42
C ASN A 120 -0.45 20.51 -14.16
N ARG A 121 0.73 21.05 -14.47
CA ARG A 121 0.93 22.49 -14.62
C ARG A 121 0.36 22.83 -15.98
N PHE A 122 -0.92 23.18 -15.99
CA PHE A 122 -1.48 23.93 -17.10
C PHE A 122 -0.94 25.36 -16.98
N SER A 123 0.26 25.57 -17.49
CA SER A 123 0.75 26.90 -17.84
C SER A 123 0.25 27.19 -19.25
N LYS A 124 -0.91 27.83 -19.37
CA LYS A 124 -1.21 28.64 -20.55
C LYS A 124 -1.45 30.06 -20.07
N ASN A 125 -0.60 30.96 -20.56
CA ASN A 125 -0.78 32.40 -20.58
C ASN A 125 -2.26 32.74 -20.79
N ALA A 126 -2.79 33.59 -19.91
CA ALA A 126 -4.01 34.33 -20.16
C ALA A 126 -3.88 35.67 -19.43
N GLY A 127 -3.73 36.74 -20.21
CA GLY A 127 -3.62 38.13 -19.76
C GLY A 127 -2.26 38.72 -20.06
#